data_AF-A0A2N2IP63-F1
#
_entry.id   AF-A0A2N2IP63-F1
#
_cell.length_a   1.000
_cell.length_b   1.000
_cell.length_c   1.000
_cell.angle_alpha   90.00
_cell.angle_beta   90.00
_cell.angle_gamma   90.00
#
_symmetry.space_group_name_H-M   'P 1'
#
loop_
_entity.id
_entity.type
_entity.pdbx_description
1 polymer ?
#
loop_
_entity_poly.entity_id
_entity_poly.type
_entity_poly.pdbx_seq_one_letter_code
_entity_poly.pdbx_strand_id
1 'polypeptide(L)'
;MKIDDLEKLENEGVENLPSEERRRFLRFGLAVTGVFVGGSVLSLTSARKAESAMGPVPAAGSFPYSPHYTMVMRQNRCIDCERCMEACVKTNNVPSYGYRTTILQQEREIARGAKERVFMPVLCNHCNRPPCVRVCPTTATYKDKKNGIVMMDYKRCIGCKTCMAACPYNAR
;
A
#
# COMPACT_ATOMS: atom_id res chain seq x y z
N MET A 1 -24.72 -8.51 23.23
CA MET A 1 -23.49 -8.07 23.93
C MET A 1 -23.56 -6.56 24.02
N LYS A 2 -23.61 -5.96 25.21
CA LYS A 2 -23.67 -4.50 25.34
C LYS A 2 -22.25 -3.96 25.19
N ILE A 3 -22.10 -2.81 24.54
CA ILE A 3 -20.78 -2.17 24.34
C ILE A 3 -20.15 -1.85 25.70
N ASP A 4 -20.96 -1.44 26.68
CA ASP A 4 -20.55 -1.15 28.05
C ASP A 4 -19.90 -2.35 28.78
N ASP A 5 -20.15 -3.58 28.29
CA ASP A 5 -19.53 -4.79 28.85
C ASP A 5 -18.14 -5.04 28.23
N LEU A 6 -17.89 -4.56 27.00
CA LEU A 6 -16.59 -4.69 26.31
C LEU A 6 -15.56 -3.69 26.85
N GLU A 7 -15.99 -2.48 27.20
CA GLU A 7 -15.12 -1.44 27.76
C GLU A 7 -14.58 -1.77 29.16
N LYS A 8 -15.19 -2.76 29.83
CA LYS A 8 -14.78 -3.26 31.15
C LYS A 8 -13.82 -4.44 31.08
N LEU A 9 -13.55 -4.97 29.89
CA LEU A 9 -12.61 -6.07 29.73
C LEU A 9 -11.18 -5.54 29.84
N GLU A 10 -10.31 -6.29 30.51
CA GLU A 10 -8.89 -5.98 30.54
C GLU A 10 -8.33 -6.07 29.12
N ASN A 11 -7.56 -5.04 28.73
CA ASN A 11 -6.92 -5.02 27.43
C ASN A 11 -5.77 -6.04 27.40
N GLU A 12 -6.05 -7.23 26.87
CA GLU A 12 -5.07 -8.31 26.63
C GLU A 12 -4.13 -8.03 25.43
N GLY A 13 -4.08 -6.79 24.95
CA GLY A 13 -3.17 -6.33 23.92
C GLY A 13 -1.72 -6.67 24.25
N VAL A 14 -0.95 -6.97 23.21
CA VAL A 14 0.44 -7.44 23.34
C VAL A 14 1.25 -6.45 24.18
N GLU A 15 0.99 -5.15 24.05
CA GLU A 15 1.56 -4.05 24.83
C GLU A 15 1.52 -4.23 26.36
N ASN A 16 0.49 -4.87 26.93
CA ASN A 16 0.29 -4.98 28.38
C ASN A 16 0.94 -6.24 29.01
N LEU A 17 1.45 -7.16 28.18
CA LEU A 17 2.12 -8.37 28.65
C LEU A 17 3.59 -8.08 29.02
N PRO A 18 4.05 -8.45 30.24
CA PRO A 18 5.45 -8.39 30.62
C PRO A 18 6.35 -9.15 29.63
N SER A 19 7.56 -8.64 29.41
CA SER A 19 8.51 -9.24 28.46
C SER A 19 8.82 -10.71 28.77
N GLU A 20 8.80 -11.09 30.05
CA GLU A 20 8.98 -12.47 30.50
C GLU A 20 7.84 -13.40 30.10
N GLU A 21 6.58 -12.94 30.10
CA GLU A 21 5.45 -13.74 29.63
C GLU A 21 5.47 -13.93 28.12
N ARG A 22 5.85 -12.88 27.37
CA ARG A 22 6.05 -12.98 25.91
C ARG A 22 7.14 -14.00 25.57
N ARG A 23 8.26 -13.97 26.32
CA ARG A 23 9.35 -14.96 26.19
C ARG A 23 8.89 -16.36 26.55
N ARG A 24 8.09 -16.52 27.61
CA ARG A 24 7.54 -17.81 28.04
C ARG A 24 6.61 -18.39 26.97
N PHE A 25 5.73 -17.57 26.39
CA PHE A 25 4.85 -17.99 25.29
C PHE A 25 5.64 -18.44 24.06
N LEU A 26 6.66 -17.68 23.64
CA LEU A 26 7.53 -18.04 22.53
C LEU A 26 8.34 -19.31 22.79
N ARG A 27 8.86 -19.48 24.02
CA ARG A 27 9.56 -20.71 24.44
C ARG A 27 8.62 -21.91 24.44
N PHE A 28 7.39 -21.74 24.89
CA PHE A 28 6.38 -22.81 24.87
C PHE A 28 5.99 -23.17 23.43
N GLY A 29 5.79 -22.18 22.55
CA GLY A 29 5.55 -22.40 21.13
C GLY A 29 6.70 -23.13 20.43
N LEU A 30 7.94 -22.76 20.71
CA LEU A 30 9.16 -23.43 20.22
C LEU A 30 9.31 -24.85 20.77
N ALA A 31 8.95 -25.08 22.04
CA ALA A 31 9.00 -26.41 22.65
C ALA A 31 7.92 -27.34 22.08
N VAL A 32 6.68 -26.85 21.95
CA VAL A 32 5.56 -27.61 21.36
C VAL A 32 5.83 -27.94 19.90
N THR A 33 6.28 -26.96 19.10
CA THR A 33 6.66 -27.23 17.69
C THR A 33 7.90 -28.11 17.57
N GLY A 34 8.88 -27.96 18.46
CA GLY A 34 10.10 -28.77 18.49
C GLY A 34 9.88 -30.24 18.89
N VAL A 35 8.92 -30.51 19.78
CA VAL A 35 8.59 -31.87 20.25
C VAL A 35 7.67 -32.60 19.26
N PHE A 36 6.73 -31.91 18.61
CA PHE A 36 5.81 -32.55 17.66
C PHE A 36 6.35 -32.69 16.22
N VAL A 37 7.37 -31.92 15.82
CA VAL A 37 7.90 -31.95 14.43
C VAL A 37 9.35 -32.46 14.34
N GLY A 38 10.00 -32.78 15.47
CA GLY A 38 11.38 -33.26 15.47
C GLY A 38 12.33 -32.14 15.06
N GLY A 39 12.90 -31.43 16.04
CA GLY A 39 13.84 -30.33 15.83
C GLY A 39 15.03 -30.64 14.89
N SER A 40 15.33 -31.92 14.63
CA SER A 40 16.33 -32.37 13.67
C SER A 40 15.89 -32.18 12.19
N VAL A 41 14.60 -32.28 11.87
CA VAL A 41 14.08 -32.19 10.50
C VAL A 41 13.96 -30.73 10.03
N LEU A 42 13.63 -29.81 10.95
CA LEU A 42 13.62 -28.37 10.66
C LEU A 42 15.02 -27.81 10.41
N SER A 43 16.05 -28.36 11.05
CA SER A 43 17.44 -27.91 10.83
C SER A 43 17.98 -28.30 9.44
N LEU A 44 17.65 -29.50 8.94
CA LEU A 44 18.06 -29.95 7.60
C LEU A 44 17.27 -29.31 6.46
N THR A 45 16.02 -28.89 6.71
CA THR A 45 15.21 -28.19 5.70
C THR A 45 15.41 -26.67 5.70
N SER A 46 16.00 -26.09 6.76
CA SER A 46 16.37 -24.67 6.80
C SER A 46 17.51 -24.30 5.84
N ALA A 47 18.23 -25.29 5.29
CA ALA A 47 19.20 -25.10 4.21
C ALA A 47 18.57 -25.10 2.81
N ARG A 48 17.25 -25.30 2.68
CA ARG A 48 16.58 -24.83 1.46
C ARG A 48 16.56 -23.32 1.56
N LYS A 49 17.38 -22.68 0.73
CA LYS A 49 17.30 -21.26 0.33
C LYS A 49 15.90 -20.76 0.68
N ALA A 50 15.77 -20.07 1.81
CA ALA A 50 14.60 -19.26 2.05
C ALA A 50 14.72 -18.18 0.98
N GLU A 51 14.22 -18.46 -0.23
CA GLU A 51 13.80 -17.41 -1.12
C GLU A 51 12.80 -16.66 -0.26
N SER A 52 13.24 -15.52 0.30
CA SER A 52 12.34 -14.58 0.92
C SER A 52 11.19 -14.49 -0.04
N ALA A 53 9.97 -14.87 0.38
CA ALA A 53 8.80 -14.78 -0.46
C ALA A 53 8.92 -13.42 -1.14
N MET A 54 9.24 -13.43 -2.45
CA MET A 54 9.60 -12.21 -3.15
C MET A 54 8.54 -11.21 -2.75
N GLY A 55 8.96 -10.06 -2.23
CA GLY A 55 8.01 -9.01 -1.87
C GLY A 55 7.01 -8.81 -3.02
N PRO A 56 5.88 -8.12 -2.81
CA PRO A 56 4.80 -8.00 -3.79
C PRO A 56 5.20 -7.42 -5.18
N VAL A 57 6.48 -7.10 -5.38
CA VAL A 57 7.14 -6.66 -6.59
C VAL A 57 7.72 -7.87 -7.34
N PRO A 58 7.21 -8.22 -8.53
CA PRO A 58 7.81 -9.20 -9.43
C PRO A 58 9.30 -8.88 -9.71
N ALA A 59 10.10 -9.90 -10.00
CA ALA A 59 11.48 -9.69 -10.43
C ALA A 59 11.52 -8.76 -11.66
N ALA A 60 12.56 -7.95 -11.77
CA ALA A 60 12.73 -7.05 -12.91
C ALA A 60 12.64 -7.87 -14.22
N GLY A 61 11.70 -7.49 -15.10
CA GLY A 61 11.44 -8.20 -16.36
C GLY A 61 10.38 -9.30 -16.32
N SER A 62 9.85 -9.67 -15.15
CA SER A 62 8.82 -10.72 -15.02
C SER A 62 7.38 -10.18 -14.92
N PHE A 63 7.11 -9.01 -15.50
CA PHE A 63 5.76 -8.44 -15.50
C PHE A 63 4.89 -9.11 -16.57
N PRO A 64 3.61 -9.44 -16.28
CA PRO A 64 2.74 -10.12 -17.23
C PRO A 64 2.18 -9.20 -18.33
N TYR A 65 2.81 -8.04 -18.57
CA TYR A 65 2.30 -6.99 -19.45
C TYR A 65 3.39 -6.54 -20.44
N SER A 66 3.01 -6.26 -21.69
CA SER A 66 3.93 -5.78 -22.73
C SER A 66 3.24 -4.79 -23.68
N PRO A 67 3.72 -3.53 -23.77
CA PRO A 67 4.80 -2.93 -22.98
C PRO A 67 4.39 -2.67 -21.51
N HIS A 68 5.38 -2.64 -20.61
CA HIS A 68 5.18 -2.25 -19.21
C HIS A 68 5.61 -0.79 -18.99
N TYR A 69 4.62 0.11 -18.86
CA TYR A 69 4.88 1.53 -18.68
C TYR A 69 5.32 1.88 -17.26
N THR A 70 6.15 2.91 -17.14
CA THR A 70 6.58 3.48 -15.85
C THR A 70 6.69 4.99 -15.98
N MET A 71 6.20 5.69 -14.97
CA MET A 71 6.33 7.13 -14.83
C MET A 71 7.22 7.41 -13.62
N VAL A 72 8.28 8.21 -13.83
CA VAL A 72 9.20 8.61 -12.76
C VAL A 72 9.11 10.12 -12.59
N MET A 73 8.81 10.55 -11.37
CA MET A 73 8.79 11.96 -10.99
C MET A 73 10.03 12.31 -10.18
N ARG A 74 10.75 13.34 -10.61
CA ARG A 74 11.89 13.89 -9.86
C ARG A 74 11.36 14.91 -8.85
N GLN A 75 11.06 14.44 -7.64
CA GLN A 75 10.47 15.25 -6.58
C GLN A 75 11.31 16.50 -6.24
N ASN A 76 12.64 16.38 -6.22
CA ASN A 76 13.56 17.48 -5.93
C ASN A 76 13.55 18.63 -6.97
N ARG A 77 12.86 18.46 -8.11
CA ARG A 77 12.68 19.50 -9.13
C ARG A 77 11.26 20.05 -9.16
N CYS A 78 10.36 19.55 -8.31
CA CYS A 78 9.02 20.08 -8.20
C CYS A 78 9.08 21.41 -7.45
N ILE A 79 8.57 22.47 -8.08
CA ILE A 79 8.50 23.84 -7.54
C ILE A 79 7.07 24.33 -7.39
N ASP A 80 6.10 23.42 -7.42
CA ASP A 80 4.67 23.73 -7.34
C ASP A 80 4.16 24.72 -8.41
N CYS A 81 4.63 24.56 -9.65
CA CYS A 81 4.16 25.41 -10.76
C CYS A 81 2.77 25.03 -11.30
N GLU A 82 2.15 23.97 -10.76
CA GLU A 82 0.82 23.43 -11.13
C GLU A 82 0.57 23.07 -12.61
N ARG A 83 1.54 23.25 -13.50
CA ARG A 83 1.43 22.95 -14.94
C ARG A 83 1.06 21.49 -15.23
N CYS A 84 1.50 20.56 -14.37
CA CYS A 84 1.12 19.15 -14.48
C CYS A 84 -0.35 18.92 -14.14
N MET A 85 -0.91 19.67 -13.19
CA MET A 85 -2.33 19.62 -12.83
C MET A 85 -3.19 20.20 -13.96
N GLU A 86 -2.83 21.38 -14.47
CA GLU A 86 -3.52 22.03 -15.60
C GLU A 86 -3.54 21.14 -16.85
N ALA A 87 -2.38 20.59 -17.23
CA ALA A 87 -2.29 19.68 -18.37
C ALA A 87 -3.18 18.43 -18.18
N CYS A 88 -3.25 17.91 -16.96
CA CYS A 88 -4.07 16.75 -16.64
C CYS A 88 -5.57 17.06 -16.81
N VAL A 89 -6.03 18.20 -16.30
CA VAL A 89 -7.42 18.67 -16.42
C VAL A 89 -7.79 18.85 -17.89
N LYS A 90 -6.96 19.58 -18.65
CA LYS A 90 -7.15 19.85 -20.08
C LYS A 90 -7.24 18.59 -20.93
N THR A 91 -6.46 17.56 -20.58
CA THR A 91 -6.37 16.32 -21.37
C THR A 91 -7.49 15.32 -21.03
N ASN A 92 -7.95 15.27 -19.78
CA ASN A 92 -8.80 14.18 -19.28
C ASN A 92 -10.26 14.58 -18.99
N ASN A 93 -10.73 15.73 -19.49
CA ASN A 93 -12.09 16.22 -19.26
C ASN A 93 -12.48 16.22 -17.77
N VAL A 94 -11.57 16.66 -16.92
CA VAL A 94 -11.81 16.66 -15.47
C VAL A 94 -12.81 17.77 -15.12
N PRO A 95 -13.86 17.51 -14.32
CA PRO A 95 -14.79 18.54 -13.87
C PRO A 95 -14.07 19.66 -13.11
N SER A 96 -14.63 20.88 -13.12
CA SER A 96 -14.03 22.06 -12.48
C SER A 96 -13.76 21.91 -10.98
N TYR A 97 -14.50 21.04 -10.29
CA TYR A 97 -14.34 20.76 -8.87
C TYR A 97 -13.39 19.59 -8.56
N GLY A 98 -12.76 18.98 -9.57
CA GLY A 98 -11.97 17.75 -9.43
C GLY A 98 -10.55 17.88 -9.96
N TYR A 99 -9.69 16.98 -9.48
CA TYR A 99 -8.31 16.84 -9.96
C TYR A 99 -7.92 15.36 -9.96
N ARG A 100 -7.07 14.97 -10.91
CA ARG A 100 -6.48 13.61 -10.99
C ARG A 100 -5.03 13.55 -10.50
N THR A 101 -4.41 14.72 -10.36
CA THR A 101 -3.04 14.93 -9.87
C THR A 101 -3.11 16.08 -8.87
N THR A 102 -2.43 15.96 -7.75
CA THR A 102 -2.31 17.03 -6.74
C THR A 102 -0.86 17.20 -6.33
N ILE A 103 -0.50 18.35 -5.79
CA ILE A 103 0.84 18.61 -5.25
C ILE A 103 0.69 18.81 -3.75
N LEU A 104 1.27 17.91 -2.97
CA LEU A 104 1.32 18.04 -1.52
C LEU A 104 2.52 18.91 -1.14
N GLN A 105 2.29 19.84 -0.23
CA GLN A 105 3.36 20.64 0.38
C GLN A 105 3.64 20.12 1.79
N GLN A 106 4.90 19.89 2.10
CA GLN A 106 5.37 19.60 3.45
C GLN A 106 6.46 20.61 3.83
N GLU A 107 6.34 21.18 5.02
CA GLU A 107 7.40 21.98 5.64
C GLU A 107 8.19 21.09 6.60
N ARG A 108 9.50 21.02 6.43
CA ARG A 108 10.40 20.31 7.34
C ARG A 108 11.36 21.29 7.98
N GLU A 109 11.58 21.14 9.27
CA GLU A 109 12.65 21.85 9.97
C GLU A 109 13.99 21.17 9.65
N ILE A 110 14.97 21.99 9.31
CA ILE A 110 16.36 21.58 9.07
C ILE A 110 17.26 22.22 10.13
N ALA A 111 18.57 21.94 10.06
CA ALA A 111 19.51 22.40 11.08
C ALA A 111 19.43 23.91 11.34
N ARG A 112 19.56 24.28 12.62
CA ARG A 112 19.61 25.68 13.09
C ARG A 112 18.29 26.46 12.90
N GLY A 113 17.14 25.79 13.00
CA GLY A 113 15.82 26.43 12.92
C GLY A 113 15.45 26.94 11.53
N ALA A 114 16.25 26.61 10.50
CA ALA A 114 15.88 26.86 9.13
C ALA A 114 14.77 25.89 8.71
N LYS A 115 13.92 26.31 7.76
CA LYS A 115 12.81 25.51 7.27
C LYS A 115 12.91 25.29 5.78
N GLU A 116 12.59 24.09 5.34
CA GLU A 116 12.59 23.71 3.93
C GLU A 116 11.18 23.27 3.53
N ARG A 117 10.71 23.80 2.39
CA ARG A 117 9.46 23.37 1.76
C ARG A 117 9.75 22.30 0.73
N VAL A 118 9.07 21.18 0.84
CA VAL A 118 9.15 20.04 -0.07
C VAL A 118 7.82 19.87 -0.76
N PHE A 119 7.84 19.85 -2.09
CA PHE A 119 6.67 19.60 -2.92
C PHE A 119 6.67 18.15 -3.40
N MET A 120 5.54 17.48 -3.27
CA MET A 120 5.36 16.09 -3.67
C MET A 120 4.15 15.96 -4.60
N PRO A 121 4.35 15.82 -5.92
CA PRO A 121 3.25 15.51 -6.82
C PRO A 121 2.76 14.09 -6.54
N VAL A 122 1.44 13.95 -6.31
CA VAL A 122 0.75 12.69 -6.03
C VAL A 122 -0.31 12.45 -7.08
N LEU A 123 -0.30 11.25 -7.65
CA LEU A 123 -1.25 10.77 -8.65
C LEU A 123 -1.44 9.24 -8.53
N CYS A 124 -2.29 8.68 -9.37
CA CYS A 124 -2.48 7.23 -9.42
C CYS A 124 -1.19 6.52 -9.86
N ASN A 125 -0.63 5.67 -8.98
CA ASN A 125 0.60 4.92 -9.26
C ASN A 125 0.40 3.68 -10.16
N HIS A 126 -0.83 3.41 -10.61
CA HIS A 126 -1.17 2.22 -11.42
C HIS A 126 -0.57 0.90 -10.88
N CYS A 127 -0.67 0.68 -9.56
CA CYS A 127 0.01 -0.37 -8.81
C CYS A 127 -0.10 -1.76 -9.48
N ASN A 128 0.94 -2.60 -9.33
CA ASN A 128 0.93 -3.98 -9.84
C ASN A 128 -0.12 -4.88 -9.18
N ARG A 129 -0.31 -4.70 -7.87
CA ARG A 129 -1.37 -5.38 -7.08
C ARG A 129 -2.35 -4.34 -6.52
N PRO A 130 -3.18 -3.72 -7.38
CA PRO A 130 -3.97 -2.56 -6.99
C PRO A 130 -5.08 -2.95 -5.99
N PRO A 131 -5.06 -2.42 -4.76
CA PRO A 131 -6.12 -2.70 -3.79
C PRO A 131 -7.48 -2.18 -4.29
N CYS A 132 -7.50 -1.02 -4.95
CA CYS A 132 -8.71 -0.44 -5.52
C CYS A 132 -9.45 -1.36 -6.52
N VAL A 133 -8.73 -2.18 -7.28
CA VAL A 133 -9.34 -3.18 -8.21
C VAL A 133 -9.95 -4.34 -7.43
N ARG A 134 -9.23 -4.85 -6.41
CA ARG A 134 -9.67 -6.02 -5.63
C ARG A 134 -10.96 -5.77 -4.83
N VAL A 135 -11.18 -4.52 -4.40
CA VAL A 135 -12.35 -4.16 -3.57
C VAL A 135 -13.57 -3.72 -4.38
N CYS A 136 -13.48 -3.65 -5.71
CA CYS A 136 -14.57 -3.15 -6.54
C CYS A 136 -15.60 -4.27 -6.81
N PRO A 137 -16.83 -4.19 -6.27
CA PRO A 137 -17.80 -5.28 -6.37
C PRO A 137 -18.32 -5.50 -7.80
N THR A 138 -18.39 -4.44 -8.60
CA THR A 138 -18.86 -4.51 -9.99
C THR A 138 -17.72 -4.68 -11.00
N THR A 139 -16.47 -4.77 -10.53
CA THR A 139 -15.25 -4.82 -11.36
C THR A 139 -15.15 -3.64 -12.36
N ALA A 140 -15.68 -2.47 -11.97
CA ALA A 140 -15.61 -1.24 -12.76
C ALA A 140 -14.17 -0.73 -12.89
N THR A 141 -13.37 -0.82 -11.83
CA THR A 141 -11.91 -0.62 -11.94
C THR A 141 -11.24 -1.95 -12.21
N TYR A 142 -10.34 -1.98 -13.20
CA TYR A 142 -9.63 -3.18 -13.61
C TYR A 142 -8.18 -2.84 -14.00
N LYS A 143 -7.33 -3.86 -14.08
CA LYS A 143 -5.97 -3.71 -14.60
C LYS A 143 -5.96 -4.21 -16.04
N ASP A 144 -5.53 -3.37 -16.98
CA ASP A 144 -5.44 -3.73 -18.39
C ASP A 144 -4.46 -4.92 -18.54
N LYS A 145 -4.92 -5.96 -19.24
CA LYS A 145 -4.14 -7.17 -19.48
C LYS A 145 -3.00 -6.92 -20.46
N LYS A 146 -3.09 -5.91 -21.32
CA LYS A 146 -2.07 -5.61 -22.32
C LYS A 146 -0.86 -4.89 -21.70
N ASN A 147 -1.10 -3.78 -21.02
CA ASN A 147 -0.04 -2.86 -20.57
C ASN A 147 0.06 -2.69 -19.04
N GLY A 148 -0.85 -3.31 -18.27
CA GLY A 148 -0.85 -3.23 -16.81
C GLY A 148 -1.35 -1.90 -16.24
N ILE A 149 -1.89 -0.99 -17.04
CA ILE A 149 -2.44 0.28 -16.54
C ILE A 149 -3.75 -0.01 -15.80
N VAL A 150 -3.92 0.60 -14.64
CA VAL A 150 -5.20 0.56 -13.91
C VAL A 150 -6.20 1.49 -14.59
N MET A 151 -7.29 0.92 -15.10
CA MET A 151 -8.32 1.58 -15.88
C MET A 151 -9.67 1.58 -15.13
N MET A 152 -10.60 2.40 -15.60
CA MET A 152 -11.95 2.52 -15.05
C MET A 152 -12.99 2.43 -16.17
N ASP A 153 -13.96 1.53 -16.02
CA ASP A 153 -15.20 1.50 -16.78
C ASP A 153 -16.28 2.29 -16.03
N TYR A 154 -16.56 3.49 -16.51
CA TYR A 154 -17.52 4.39 -15.89
C TYR A 154 -18.96 3.85 -15.94
N LYS A 155 -19.31 3.01 -16.93
CA LYS A 155 -20.67 2.47 -17.08
C LYS A 155 -21.00 1.41 -16.03
N ARG A 156 -19.97 0.72 -15.51
CA ARG A 156 -20.12 -0.32 -14.48
C ARG A 156 -19.99 0.22 -13.05
N CYS A 157 -19.61 1.49 -12.92
CA CYS A 157 -19.41 2.12 -11.62
C CYS A 157 -20.76 2.44 -10.96
N ILE A 158 -20.98 1.92 -9.76
CA ILE A 158 -22.19 2.19 -8.96
C ILE A 158 -21.96 3.25 -7.85
N GLY A 159 -20.79 3.89 -7.83
CA GLY A 159 -20.50 4.96 -6.86
C GLY A 159 -20.34 4.50 -5.39
N CYS A 160 -20.06 3.22 -5.13
CA CYS A 160 -19.92 2.69 -3.76
C CYS A 160 -18.67 3.17 -2.98
N LYS A 161 -17.73 3.87 -3.64
CA LYS A 161 -16.51 4.48 -3.05
C LYS A 161 -15.54 3.55 -2.33
N THR A 162 -15.73 2.23 -2.36
CA THR A 162 -14.79 1.27 -1.73
C THR A 162 -13.38 1.38 -2.29
N CYS A 163 -13.25 1.68 -3.58
CA CYS A 163 -11.96 1.87 -4.23
C CYS A 163 -11.19 3.11 -3.72
N MET A 164 -11.89 4.14 -3.23
CA MET A 164 -11.29 5.33 -2.60
C MET A 164 -10.70 4.95 -1.24
N ALA A 165 -11.51 4.30 -0.39
CA ALA A 165 -11.07 3.85 0.93
C ALA A 165 -9.88 2.87 0.86
N ALA A 166 -9.82 2.03 -0.17
CA ALA A 166 -8.74 1.06 -0.34
C ALA A 166 -7.45 1.65 -0.95
N CYS A 167 -7.47 2.87 -1.49
CA CYS A 167 -6.30 3.45 -2.15
C CYS A 167 -5.37 4.11 -1.11
N PRO A 168 -4.14 3.62 -0.89
CA PRO A 168 -3.23 4.21 0.09
C PRO A 168 -2.71 5.60 -0.31
N TYR A 169 -2.88 5.97 -1.57
CA TYR A 169 -2.47 7.26 -2.12
C TYR A 169 -3.62 8.25 -2.27
N ASN A 170 -4.85 7.84 -1.89
CA ASN A 170 -6.07 8.62 -2.09
C ASN A 170 -6.24 9.19 -3.51
N ALA A 171 -5.88 8.39 -4.53
CA ALA A 171 -5.83 8.82 -5.93
C ALA A 171 -7.09 8.44 -6.73
N ARG A 172 -8.26 8.37 -6.08
CA ARG A 172 -9.50 7.84 -6.65
C ARG A 172 -10.68 8.78 -6.50
#